data_AF-A0A7C6DEB9-F1
#
_entry.id   AF-A0A7C6DEB9-F1
#
_cell.length_a   1.000
_cell.length_b   1.000
_cell.length_c   1.000
_cell.angle_alpha   90.00
_cell.angle_beta   90.00
_cell.angle_gamma   90.00
#
_symmetry.space_group_name_H-M   'P 1'
#
loop_
_entity.id
_entity.type
_entity.pdbx_description
1 polymer ?
#
loop_
_entity_poly.entity_id
_entity_poly.type
_entity_poly.pdbx_seq_one_letter_code
_entity_poly.pdbx_strand_id
1 'polypeptide(L)'
;MKKQVFKLTLASSLVSISVVLDIVFKVIIPNDNFGVPIYAIPLVIGSIILGPIYGAMMGLVSDVAGFFLMPRGEFNLLFSLSAMAWGTLPGLFLNKHSQRMGYYIVLFFTHLVATTVNTISLYFFVSKNYALTMLPLRIAMLPINVLVVGFISHYVLKFILEYGEFNTNLIEKK
;
A
#
# COMPACT_ATOMS: atom_id res chain seq x y z
N MET A 1 -10.65 -16.70 19.19
CA MET A 1 -9.70 -15.78 19.88
C MET A 1 -8.28 -15.83 19.33
N LYS A 2 -7.51 -16.94 19.44
CA LYS A 2 -6.09 -17.01 19.00
C LYS A 2 -5.85 -16.55 17.55
N LYS A 3 -6.70 -16.95 16.60
CA LYS A 3 -6.64 -16.55 15.17
C LYS A 3 -6.85 -15.05 14.95
N GLN A 4 -7.81 -14.43 15.65
CA GLN A 4 -8.10 -13.00 15.49
C GLN A 4 -6.97 -12.14 16.06
N VAL A 5 -6.44 -12.51 17.23
CA VAL A 5 -5.28 -11.84 17.83
C VAL A 5 -4.09 -11.93 16.89
N PHE A 6 -3.78 -13.11 16.34
CA PHE A 6 -2.69 -13.27 15.37
C PHE A 6 -2.86 -12.37 14.14
N LYS A 7 -4.06 -12.36 13.52
CA LYS A 7 -4.34 -11.50 12.36
C LYS A 7 -4.16 -10.02 12.68
N LEU A 8 -4.64 -9.60 13.85
CA LEU A 8 -4.52 -8.22 14.30
C LEU A 8 -3.06 -7.84 14.55
N THR A 9 -2.29 -8.68 15.24
CA THR A 9 -0.87 -8.45 15.51
C THR A 9 -0.07 -8.38 14.22
N LEU A 10 -0.32 -9.27 13.25
CA LEU A 10 0.36 -9.22 11.96
C LEU A 10 0.00 -7.94 11.18
N ALA A 11 -1.28 -7.58 11.14
CA ALA A 11 -1.74 -6.35 10.50
C ALA A 11 -1.07 -5.12 11.13
N SER A 12 -1.05 -5.02 12.47
CA SER A 12 -0.42 -3.90 13.17
C SER A 12 1.09 -3.82 12.90
N SER A 13 1.80 -4.94 12.89
CA SER A 13 3.24 -4.94 12.60
C SER A 13 3.54 -4.46 11.18
N LEU A 14 2.76 -4.91 10.19
CA LEU A 14 2.91 -4.48 8.81
C LEU A 14 2.53 -3.01 8.61
N VAL A 15 1.50 -2.52 9.30
CA VAL A 15 1.15 -1.09 9.33
C VAL A 15 2.28 -0.26 9.91
N SER A 16 2.88 -0.67 11.03
CA SER A 16 4.03 0.03 11.61
C SER A 16 5.21 0.11 10.65
N ILE A 17 5.51 -0.98 9.94
CA ILE A 17 6.55 -0.97 8.90
C ILE A 17 6.17 -0.01 7.75
N SER A 18 4.91 -0.02 7.31
CA SER A 18 4.41 0.90 6.27
C SER A 18 4.63 2.36 6.65
N VAL A 19 4.26 2.72 7.88
CA VAL A 19 4.40 4.08 8.43
C VAL A 19 5.87 4.49 8.52
N VAL A 20 6.75 3.61 9.02
CA VAL A 20 8.19 3.92 9.11
C VAL A 20 8.79 4.12 7.73
N LEU A 21 8.45 3.26 6.75
CA LEU A 21 8.91 3.42 5.37
C LEU A 21 8.43 4.75 4.78
N ASP A 22 7.16 5.11 4.97
CA ASP A 22 6.62 6.38 4.47
C ASP A 22 7.41 7.57 5.04
N ILE A 23 7.61 7.62 6.36
CA ILE A 23 8.33 8.71 7.02
C ILE A 23 9.79 8.79 6.54
N VAL A 24 10.50 7.66 6.50
CA VAL A 24 11.91 7.62 6.08
C VAL A 24 12.08 8.13 4.64
N PHE A 25 11.25 7.65 3.71
CA PHE A 25 11.36 8.08 2.31
C PHE A 25 10.98 9.53 2.12
N LYS A 26 10.01 10.02 2.88
CA LYS A 26 9.65 11.43 2.93
C LYS A 26 10.79 12.32 3.45
N VAL A 27 11.67 11.83 4.34
CA VAL A 27 12.85 12.58 4.82
C VAL A 27 13.99 12.56 3.78
N ILE A 28 14.26 11.40 3.17
CA ILE A 28 15.35 11.23 2.20
C ILE A 28 15.06 11.99 0.90
N ILE A 29 13.82 11.95 0.45
CA ILE A 29 13.35 12.60 -0.77
C ILE A 29 12.36 13.69 -0.34
N PRO A 30 12.83 14.91 -0.04
CA PRO A 30 11.97 16.02 0.43
C PRO A 30 11.05 16.58 -0.67
N ASN A 31 10.80 15.82 -1.72
CA ASN A 31 9.81 16.12 -2.73
C ASN A 31 8.58 15.22 -2.50
N ASP A 32 7.53 15.81 -1.94
CA ASP A 32 6.24 15.14 -1.65
C ASP A 32 5.60 14.47 -2.87
N ASN A 33 6.06 14.81 -4.07
CA ASN A 33 5.45 14.38 -5.30
C ASN A 33 6.27 13.39 -6.11
N PHE A 34 7.43 12.97 -5.60
CA PHE A 34 8.26 11.96 -6.28
C PHE A 34 7.53 10.62 -6.43
N GLY A 35 6.45 10.41 -5.66
CA GLY A 35 5.37 9.49 -6.02
C GLY A 35 5.74 8.01 -5.98
N VAL A 36 6.81 7.63 -5.28
CA VAL A 36 7.24 6.23 -5.12
C VAL A 36 6.62 5.64 -3.85
N PRO A 37 5.60 4.76 -3.95
CA PRO A 37 4.81 4.33 -2.80
C PRO A 37 5.48 3.12 -2.11
N ILE A 38 6.68 3.31 -1.56
CA ILE A 38 7.44 2.21 -0.92
C ILE A 38 6.72 1.71 0.33
N TYR A 39 6.00 2.60 1.02
CA TYR A 39 5.10 2.25 2.12
C TYR A 39 4.04 1.21 1.73
N ALA A 40 3.70 1.07 0.45
CA ALA A 40 2.68 0.13 -0.02
C ALA A 40 3.14 -1.33 0.04
N ILE A 41 4.45 -1.60 0.05
CA ILE A 41 5.01 -2.97 0.06
C ILE A 41 4.43 -3.82 1.20
N PRO A 42 4.51 -3.41 2.48
CA PRO A 42 3.90 -4.18 3.57
C PRO A 42 2.37 -4.25 3.50
N LEU A 43 1.69 -3.27 2.91
CA LEU A 43 0.23 -3.28 2.71
C LEU A 43 -0.19 -4.35 1.70
N VAL A 44 0.52 -4.40 0.56
CA VAL A 44 0.34 -5.40 -0.49
C VAL A 44 0.55 -6.80 0.09
N ILE A 45 1.68 -7.04 0.78
CA ILE A 45 1.99 -8.33 1.41
C ILE A 45 0.90 -8.72 2.42
N GLY A 46 0.56 -7.81 3.34
CA GLY A 46 -0.43 -8.08 4.38
C GLY A 46 -1.81 -8.37 3.82
N SER A 47 -2.22 -7.67 2.77
CA SER A 47 -3.52 -7.91 2.14
C SER A 47 -3.65 -9.26 1.45
N ILE A 48 -2.57 -9.76 0.84
CA ILE A 48 -2.55 -11.10 0.21
C ILE A 48 -2.65 -12.19 1.28
N ILE A 49 -2.04 -11.97 2.44
CA ILE A 49 -2.03 -12.93 3.55
C ILE A 49 -3.34 -12.89 4.34
N LEU A 50 -3.85 -11.69 4.66
CA LEU A 50 -4.96 -11.48 5.60
C LEU A 50 -6.31 -11.25 4.91
N GLY A 51 -6.29 -10.92 3.62
CA GLY A 51 -7.46 -10.60 2.80
C GLY A 51 -7.69 -9.09 2.61
N PRO A 52 -8.62 -8.73 1.71
CA PRO A 52 -8.80 -7.36 1.24
C PRO A 52 -9.33 -6.41 2.32
N ILE A 53 -10.18 -6.90 3.24
CA ILE A 53 -10.71 -6.08 4.34
C ILE A 53 -9.59 -5.65 5.28
N TYR A 54 -8.68 -6.57 5.62
CA TYR A 54 -7.50 -6.22 6.41
C TYR A 54 -6.59 -5.28 5.63
N GLY A 55 -6.37 -5.51 4.33
CA GLY A 55 -5.62 -4.60 3.47
C GLY A 55 -6.18 -3.18 3.46
N ALA A 56 -7.49 -3.01 3.32
CA ALA A 56 -8.16 -1.72 3.37
C ALA A 56 -7.93 -1.02 4.72
N MET A 57 -8.15 -1.73 5.83
CA MET A 57 -7.93 -1.19 7.17
C MET A 57 -6.46 -0.84 7.42
N MET A 58 -5.53 -1.67 6.95
CA MET A 58 -4.10 -1.41 7.06
C MET A 58 -3.72 -0.12 6.32
N GLY A 59 -4.20 0.07 5.08
CA GLY A 59 -3.96 1.29 4.31
C GLY A 59 -4.55 2.55 4.96
N LEU A 60 -5.77 2.46 5.50
CA LEU A 60 -6.39 3.56 6.23
C LEU A 60 -5.57 3.94 7.47
N VAL A 61 -5.23 2.96 8.31
CA VAL A 61 -4.51 3.20 9.56
C VAL A 61 -3.09 3.69 9.29
N SER A 62 -2.40 3.14 8.28
CA SER A 62 -1.05 3.60 7.94
C SER A 62 -1.03 5.05 7.46
N ASP A 63 -2.01 5.46 6.67
CA ASP A 63 -2.09 6.84 6.16
C ASP A 63 -2.42 7.83 7.29
N VAL A 64 -3.42 7.51 8.12
CA VAL A 64 -3.80 8.31 9.29
C VAL A 64 -2.62 8.45 10.26
N ALA A 65 -1.99 7.33 10.64
CA ALA A 65 -0.86 7.34 11.58
C ALA A 65 0.34 8.08 10.99
N GLY A 66 0.67 7.83 9.71
CA GLY A 66 1.76 8.51 9.01
C GLY A 66 1.55 10.02 8.93
N PHE A 67 0.32 10.47 8.66
CA PHE A 67 -0.03 11.88 8.67
C PHE A 67 0.19 12.53 10.04
N PHE A 68 -0.31 11.94 11.12
CA PHE A 68 -0.17 12.54 12.45
C PHE A 68 1.27 12.53 12.98
N LEU A 69 2.10 11.58 12.53
CA LEU A 69 3.52 11.53 12.89
C LEU A 69 4.38 12.52 12.10
N MET A 70 4.07 12.72 10.82
CA MET A 70 4.74 13.72 9.98
C MET A 70 3.74 14.41 9.05
N PRO A 71 3.04 15.45 9.57
CA PRO A 71 1.97 16.10 8.82
C PRO A 71 2.54 16.89 7.65
N ARG A 72 1.97 16.66 6.47
CA ARG A 72 2.25 17.40 5.23
C ARG A 72 0.94 17.82 4.59
N GLY A 73 0.57 19.09 4.77
CA GLY A 73 -0.74 19.61 4.37
C GLY A 73 -1.84 19.27 5.38
N GLU A 74 -3.08 19.30 4.92
CA GLU A 74 -4.26 19.03 5.74
C GLU A 74 -4.70 17.57 5.64
N PHE A 75 -5.15 17.00 6.76
CA PHE A 75 -5.68 15.65 6.77
C PHE A 75 -7.00 15.59 6.01
N ASN A 76 -7.13 14.64 5.08
CA ASN A 76 -8.39 14.32 4.45
C ASN A 76 -8.54 12.83 4.20
N LEU A 77 -9.71 12.29 4.56
CA LEU A 77 -10.02 10.88 4.38
C LEU A 77 -9.98 10.44 2.91
N LEU A 78 -10.24 11.35 1.95
CA LEU A 78 -10.12 11.04 0.53
C LEU A 78 -8.68 10.71 0.11
N PHE A 79 -7.66 11.27 0.76
CA PHE A 79 -6.27 10.86 0.52
C PHE A 79 -6.02 9.43 0.99
N SER A 80 -6.58 9.06 2.14
CA SER A 80 -6.44 7.71 2.70
C SER A 80 -7.04 6.64 1.80
N LEU A 81 -8.04 6.96 0.97
CA LEU A 81 -8.58 6.02 -0.03
C LEU A 81 -7.51 5.56 -1.03
N SER A 82 -6.50 6.40 -1.33
CA SER A 82 -5.40 6.00 -2.19
C SER A 82 -4.50 4.95 -1.52
N ALA A 83 -4.22 5.10 -0.23
CA ALA A 83 -3.50 4.11 0.58
C ALA A 83 -4.31 2.82 0.78
N MET A 84 -5.64 2.95 0.96
CA MET A 84 -6.54 1.80 1.03
C MET A 84 -6.53 0.99 -0.27
N ALA A 85 -6.41 1.63 -1.45
CA ALA A 85 -6.33 0.92 -2.73
C ALA A 85 -5.12 -0.03 -2.79
N TRP A 86 -3.97 0.41 -2.26
CA TRP A 86 -2.74 -0.39 -2.15
C TRP A 86 -2.88 -1.64 -1.28
N GLY A 87 -3.80 -1.65 -0.32
CA GLY A 87 -4.14 -2.85 0.45
C GLY A 87 -5.35 -3.62 -0.10
N THR A 88 -6.32 -2.97 -0.72
CA THR A 88 -7.58 -3.62 -1.08
C THR A 88 -7.46 -4.43 -2.36
N LEU A 89 -6.92 -3.82 -3.43
CA LEU A 89 -6.89 -4.44 -4.77
C LEU A 89 -5.95 -5.66 -4.82
N PRO A 90 -4.73 -5.63 -4.25
CA PRO A 90 -3.90 -6.82 -4.17
C PRO A 90 -4.57 -7.94 -3.36
N GLY A 91 -5.22 -7.62 -2.24
CA GLY A 91 -5.95 -8.62 -1.46
C GLY A 91 -7.19 -9.21 -2.14
N LEU A 92 -7.77 -8.51 -3.13
CA LEU A 92 -8.90 -9.00 -3.93
C LEU A 92 -8.46 -9.93 -5.05
N PHE A 93 -7.40 -9.56 -5.77
CA PHE A 93 -7.03 -10.19 -7.04
C PHE A 93 -5.78 -11.08 -6.97
N LEU A 94 -4.97 -10.96 -5.91
CA LEU A 94 -3.79 -11.80 -5.72
C LEU A 94 -4.01 -12.79 -4.58
N ASN A 95 -3.35 -13.94 -4.71
CA ASN A 95 -3.28 -14.96 -3.69
C ASN A 95 -1.80 -15.33 -3.46
N LYS A 96 -1.56 -16.17 -2.45
CA LYS A 96 -0.21 -16.61 -2.04
C LYS A 96 0.60 -17.29 -3.16
N HIS A 97 -0.07 -17.83 -4.17
CA HIS A 97 0.53 -18.57 -5.28
C HIS A 97 0.46 -17.80 -6.60
N SER A 98 0.04 -16.53 -6.58
CA SER A 98 -0.06 -15.71 -7.79
C SER A 98 1.30 -15.64 -8.51
N GLN A 99 1.25 -15.84 -9.82
CA GLN A 99 2.43 -15.73 -10.67
C GLN A 99 2.90 -14.27 -10.76
N ARG A 100 4.20 -14.09 -11.02
CA ARG A 100 4.85 -12.78 -11.10
C ARG A 100 4.15 -11.81 -12.07
N MET A 101 3.69 -12.30 -13.22
CA MET A 101 2.98 -11.46 -14.21
C MET A 101 1.63 -10.95 -13.67
N GLY A 102 0.84 -11.81 -13.04
CA GLY A 102 -0.43 -11.41 -12.42
C GLY A 102 -0.22 -10.36 -11.34
N TYR A 103 0.88 -10.47 -10.58
CA TYR A 103 1.29 -9.48 -9.59
C TYR A 103 1.47 -8.08 -10.19
N TYR A 104 2.26 -7.97 -11.28
CA TYR A 104 2.49 -6.69 -11.94
C TYR A 104 1.22 -6.10 -12.56
N ILE A 105 0.35 -6.94 -13.15
CA ILE A 105 -0.93 -6.49 -13.71
C ILE A 105 -1.82 -5.88 -12.62
N VAL A 106 -1.97 -6.57 -11.49
CA VAL A 106 -2.79 -6.06 -10.38
C VAL A 106 -2.21 -4.78 -9.80
N LEU A 107 -0.88 -4.70 -9.63
CA LEU A 107 -0.24 -3.48 -9.14
C LEU A 107 -0.32 -2.32 -10.13
N PHE A 108 -0.32 -2.58 -11.43
CA PHE A 108 -0.56 -1.56 -12.46
C PHE A 108 -1.94 -0.92 -12.28
N PHE A 109 -2.99 -1.72 -12.18
CA PHE A 109 -4.35 -1.20 -11.92
C PHE A 109 -4.47 -0.55 -10.53
N THR A 110 -3.79 -1.10 -9.53
CA THR A 110 -3.76 -0.53 -8.18
C THR A 110 -3.15 0.86 -8.19
N HIS A 111 -2.03 1.04 -8.88
CA HIS A 111 -1.38 2.35 -9.02
C HIS A 111 -2.26 3.34 -9.80
N LEU A 112 -2.95 2.88 -10.85
CA LEU A 112 -3.88 3.72 -11.60
C LEU A 112 -5.05 4.23 -10.73
N VAL A 113 -5.64 3.35 -9.92
CA VAL A 113 -6.70 3.71 -8.97
C VAL A 113 -6.17 4.67 -7.91
N ALA A 114 -5.02 4.35 -7.29
CA ALA A 114 -4.41 5.19 -6.27
C ALA A 114 -4.08 6.59 -6.80
N THR A 115 -3.52 6.67 -8.01
CA THR A 115 -3.22 7.94 -8.68
C THR A 115 -4.48 8.73 -8.99
N THR A 116 -5.55 8.07 -9.45
CA THR A 116 -6.84 8.72 -9.74
C THR A 116 -7.45 9.31 -8.47
N VAL A 117 -7.54 8.51 -7.42
CA VAL A 117 -8.07 8.93 -6.11
C VAL A 117 -7.24 10.07 -5.53
N ASN A 118 -5.92 9.97 -5.59
CA ASN A 118 -5.04 11.02 -5.07
C ASN A 118 -5.15 12.31 -5.90
N THR A 119 -5.31 12.22 -7.22
CA THR A 119 -5.50 13.39 -8.10
C THR A 119 -6.83 14.09 -7.82
N ILE A 120 -7.90 13.32 -7.62
CA ILE A 120 -9.20 13.85 -7.19
C ILE A 120 -9.07 14.56 -5.84
N SER A 121 -8.35 13.95 -4.89
CA SER A 121 -8.14 14.53 -3.56
C SER A 121 -7.38 15.86 -3.63
N LEU A 122 -6.30 15.93 -4.42
CA LEU A 122 -5.56 17.18 -4.65
C LEU A 122 -6.43 18.25 -5.34
N TYR A 123 -7.28 17.84 -6.28
CA TYR A 123 -8.15 18.76 -7.01
C TYR A 123 -9.13 19.48 -6.07
N PHE A 124 -9.73 18.75 -5.12
CA PHE A 124 -10.73 19.30 -4.20
C PHE A 124 -10.14 19.96 -2.96
N PHE A 125 -9.02 19.48 -2.42
CA PHE A 125 -8.51 19.91 -1.11
C PHE A 125 -7.19 20.69 -1.14
N VAL A 126 -6.51 20.78 -2.28
CA VAL A 126 -5.25 21.54 -2.38
C VAL A 126 -5.39 22.64 -3.44
N SER A 127 -5.35 22.28 -4.72
CA SER A 127 -5.73 23.16 -5.82
C SER A 127 -5.79 22.39 -7.13
N LYS A 128 -6.63 22.86 -8.04
CA LYS A 128 -6.72 22.34 -9.41
C LYS A 128 -5.38 22.39 -10.15
N ASN A 129 -4.67 23.51 -10.07
CA ASN A 129 -3.40 23.69 -10.77
C ASN A 129 -2.36 22.68 -10.25
N TYR A 130 -2.24 22.54 -8.93
CA TYR A 130 -1.32 21.58 -8.33
C TYR A 130 -1.64 20.14 -8.74
N ALA A 131 -2.92 19.74 -8.70
CA ALA A 131 -3.36 18.41 -9.11
C ALA A 131 -2.97 18.09 -10.57
N LEU A 132 -3.18 19.03 -11.49
CA LEU A 132 -2.87 18.84 -12.91
C LEU A 132 -1.36 18.90 -13.20
N THR A 133 -0.59 19.71 -12.48
CA THR A 133 0.87 19.78 -12.64
C THR A 133 1.56 18.51 -12.13
N MET A 134 1.06 17.87 -11.07
CA MET A 134 1.69 16.66 -10.51
C MET A 134 1.28 15.36 -11.22
N LEU A 135 0.16 15.34 -11.94
CA LEU A 135 -0.34 14.15 -12.61
C LEU A 135 0.66 13.56 -13.65
N PRO A 136 1.29 14.35 -14.55
CA PRO A 136 2.28 13.82 -15.50
C PRO A 136 3.44 13.09 -14.83
N LEU A 137 3.95 13.62 -13.71
CA LEU A 137 5.04 13.00 -12.96
C LEU A 137 4.62 11.64 -12.39
N ARG A 138 3.40 11.54 -11.83
CA ARG A 138 2.86 10.28 -11.29
C ARG A 138 2.67 9.21 -12.36
N ILE A 139 2.18 9.61 -13.54
CA ILE A 139 2.03 8.71 -14.69
C ILE A 139 3.41 8.26 -15.19
N ALA A 140 4.38 9.17 -15.27
CA ALA A 140 5.75 8.84 -15.66
C ALA A 140 6.44 7.89 -14.68
N MET A 141 6.16 7.99 -13.38
CA MET A 141 6.69 7.11 -12.34
C MET A 141 5.95 5.78 -12.22
N LEU A 142 4.77 5.63 -12.84
CA LEU A 142 3.95 4.42 -12.74
C LEU A 142 4.73 3.14 -13.11
N PRO A 143 5.45 3.05 -14.25
CA PRO A 143 6.18 1.83 -14.61
C PRO A 143 7.25 1.46 -13.58
N ILE A 144 7.99 2.47 -13.09
CA ILE A 144 9.04 2.29 -12.10
C ILE A 144 8.43 1.79 -10.78
N ASN A 145 7.34 2.41 -10.34
CA ASN A 145 6.65 2.05 -9.11
C ASN A 145 6.11 0.62 -9.15
N VAL A 146 5.47 0.22 -10.25
CA VAL A 146 4.94 -1.13 -10.42
C VAL A 146 6.07 -2.16 -10.40
N LEU A 147 7.19 -1.87 -11.05
CA LEU A 147 8.36 -2.75 -11.04
C LEU A 147 8.99 -2.86 -9.65
N VAL A 148 9.26 -1.74 -8.98
CA VAL A 148 9.92 -1.72 -7.67
C VAL A 148 9.03 -2.34 -6.60
N VAL A 149 7.80 -1.86 -6.46
CA VAL A 149 6.85 -2.39 -5.46
C VAL A 149 6.54 -3.85 -5.76
N GLY A 150 6.29 -4.20 -7.03
CA GLY A 150 5.97 -5.57 -7.43
C GLY A 150 7.12 -6.54 -7.22
N PHE A 151 8.35 -6.17 -7.58
CA PHE A 151 9.52 -7.01 -7.38
C PHE A 151 9.77 -7.30 -5.89
N ILE A 152 9.81 -6.24 -5.07
CA ILE A 152 10.14 -6.37 -3.64
C ILE A 152 9.02 -7.12 -2.92
N SER A 153 7.76 -6.70 -3.09
CA SER A 153 6.63 -7.34 -2.39
C SER A 153 6.46 -8.81 -2.79
N HIS A 154 6.64 -9.17 -4.07
CA HIS A 154 6.58 -10.56 -4.53
C HIS A 154 7.72 -11.40 -3.98
N TYR A 155 8.95 -10.87 -3.98
CA TYR A 155 10.12 -11.60 -3.47
C TYR A 155 10.02 -11.83 -1.96
N VAL A 156 9.67 -10.77 -1.20
CA VAL A 156 9.49 -10.85 0.25
C VAL A 156 8.34 -11.77 0.61
N LEU A 157 7.20 -11.71 -0.10
CA LEU A 157 6.09 -12.62 0.13
C LEU A 157 6.50 -14.08 -0.08
N LYS A 158 7.22 -14.39 -1.17
CA LYS A 158 7.72 -15.76 -1.40
C LYS A 158 8.67 -16.22 -0.31
N PHE A 159 9.61 -15.36 0.09
CA PHE A 159 10.53 -15.65 1.19
C PHE A 159 9.79 -15.98 2.49
N ILE A 160 8.77 -15.17 2.83
CA ILE A 160 7.93 -15.40 4.01
C ILE A 160 7.17 -16.73 3.91
N LEU A 161 6.67 -17.10 2.73
CA LEU A 161 5.91 -18.34 2.54
C LEU A 161 6.79 -19.60 2.51
N GLU A 162 8.04 -19.47 2.07
CA GLU A 162 8.99 -20.58 1.95
C GLU A 162 9.73 -20.87 3.26
N TYR A 163 10.12 -19.82 3.99
CA TYR A 163 10.93 -19.94 5.20
C TYR A 163 10.22 -19.54 6.49
N GLY A 164 9.08 -18.85 6.38
CA GLY A 164 8.29 -18.51 7.56
C GLY A 164 7.60 -19.76 8.08
N GLU A 165 7.72 -20.01 9.39
CA GLU A 165 6.83 -20.92 10.13
C GLU A 165 5.40 -20.33 10.23
N PHE A 166 4.85 -19.90 9.10
CA PHE A 166 3.50 -19.40 9.01
C PHE A 166 2.56 -20.57 9.19
N ASN A 167 1.92 -20.63 10.36
CA ASN A 167 0.87 -21.61 10.63
C ASN A 167 -0.36 -21.32 9.74
N THR A 168 -0.31 -21.80 8.50
CA THR A 168 -1.33 -21.62 7.45
C THR A 168 -2.71 -22.07 7.91
N ASN A 169 -2.78 -23.02 8.84
CA ASN A 169 -4.03 -23.47 9.48
C ASN A 169 -4.77 -22.35 10.24
N LEU A 170 -4.05 -21.35 10.77
CA LEU A 170 -4.66 -20.17 11.41
C LEU A 170 -5.15 -19.13 10.41
N ILE A 171 -4.92 -19.29 9.11
CA ILE A 171 -5.33 -18.32 8.09
C ILE A 171 -6.45 -18.92 7.22
N GLU A 172 -6.45 -20.23 6.96
CA GLU A 172 -7.12 -20.84 5.80
C GLU A 172 -8.55 -21.37 5.92
N LYS A 173 -9.17 -21.50 7.09
CA LYS A 173 -10.62 -21.80 7.08
C LYS A 173 -11.43 -20.55 6.72
N LYS A 174 -11.90 -20.51 5.46
CA LYS A 174 -13.19 -19.91 5.08
C LYS A 174 -14.29 -20.55 5.92
#